data_AF-F3YZF1-F1
#
_entry.id   AF-F3YZF1-F1
#
_cell.length_a   1.000
_cell.length_b   1.000
_cell.length_c   1.000
_cell.angle_alpha   90.00
_cell.angle_beta   90.00
_cell.angle_gamma   90.00
#
_symmetry.space_group_name_H-M   'P 1'
#
loop_
_entity.id
_entity.type
_entity.pdbx_description
1 polymer ?
#
loop_
_entity_poly.entity_id
_entity_poly.type
_entity_poly.pdbx_seq_one_letter_code
_entity_poly.pdbx_strand_id
1 'polypeptide(L)'
;MSDIPSSPAAKVLQERMEQSRQVALHEVRELRKALADLEQFLTGKRKRPGPDLFDVVHSAFEIFRNSSALADYGKLLEDLGSEVDRSQALALLEAKGARLLTKPAGWHWINPKGEMHFLAKKDEPEKALDALGKLQAGGGRQRKAKGASAGASQPAETVQATKAASGSEQG
;
A
#
# COMPACT_ATOMS: atom_id res chain seq x y z
N MET A 1 -0.52 12.42 0.10
CA MET A 1 0.61 12.34 -0.82
C MET A 1 1.70 11.63 -0.06
N SER A 2 1.90 10.34 -0.32
CA SER A 2 3.00 9.58 0.25
C SER A 2 4.32 10.25 -0.16
N ASP A 3 5.25 10.41 0.79
CA ASP A 3 6.56 10.98 0.49
C ASP A 3 7.22 10.11 -0.59
N ILE A 4 7.49 10.70 -1.75
CA ILE A 4 8.08 9.95 -2.86
C ILE A 4 9.45 9.44 -2.38
N PRO A 5 9.74 8.13 -2.50
CA PRO A 5 10.96 7.56 -1.94
C PRO A 5 12.20 8.32 -2.43
N SER A 6 13.09 8.71 -1.53
CA SER A 6 14.36 9.37 -1.85
C SER A 6 15.39 8.37 -2.38
N SER A 7 14.98 7.52 -3.33
CA SER A 7 15.87 6.56 -3.99
C SER A 7 16.42 7.17 -5.28
N PRO A 8 17.64 6.80 -5.70
CA PRO A 8 18.16 7.18 -7.01
C PRO A 8 17.21 6.79 -8.15
N ALA A 9 16.53 5.64 -8.03
CA ALA A 9 15.56 5.17 -9.02
C ALA A 9 14.32 6.09 -9.11
N ALA A 10 13.79 6.55 -7.97
CA ALA A 10 12.66 7.47 -7.95
C ALA A 10 13.01 8.83 -8.57
N LYS A 11 14.21 9.35 -8.31
CA LYS A 11 14.70 10.59 -8.94
C LYS A 11 14.78 10.45 -10.46
N VAL A 12 15.34 9.35 -10.97
CA VAL A 12 15.39 9.08 -12.40
C VAL A 12 13.99 9.00 -13.00
N LEU A 13 13.05 8.31 -12.34
CA LEU A 13 11.65 8.23 -12.81
C LEU A 13 10.97 9.61 -12.83
N GLN A 14 11.20 10.45 -11.82
CA GLN A 14 10.69 11.83 -11.80
C GLN A 14 11.29 12.68 -12.92
N GLU A 15 12.59 12.59 -13.17
CA GLU A 15 13.25 13.29 -14.27
C GLU A 15 12.69 12.84 -15.63
N ARG A 16 12.48 11.53 -15.83
CA ARG A 16 11.85 10.99 -17.04
C ARG A 16 10.41 11.44 -17.20
N MET A 17 9.64 11.45 -16.12
CA MET A 17 8.28 11.96 -16.09
C MET A 17 8.24 13.43 -16.52
N GLU A 18 9.13 14.26 -16.00
CA GLU A 18 9.20 15.68 -16.35
C GLU A 18 9.65 15.89 -17.80
N GLN A 19 10.64 15.12 -18.28
CA GLN A 19 11.06 15.14 -19.68
C GLN A 19 9.90 14.80 -20.62
N SER A 20 9.18 13.70 -20.36
CA SER A 20 8.01 13.31 -21.17
C SER A 20 6.91 14.36 -21.13
N ARG A 21 6.66 15.00 -19.97
CA ARG A 21 5.72 16.11 -19.84
C ARG A 21 6.13 17.30 -20.73
N GLN A 22 7.40 17.70 -20.70
CA GLN A 22 7.90 18.82 -21.48
C GLN A 22 7.79 18.57 -22.98
N VAL A 23 8.15 17.36 -23.44
CA VAL A 23 8.00 16.95 -24.84
C VAL A 23 6.53 16.95 -25.25
N ALA A 24 5.64 16.32 -24.48
CA ALA A 24 4.21 16.33 -24.79
C ALA A 24 3.63 17.74 -24.88
N LEU A 25 4.01 18.65 -23.97
CA LEU A 25 3.57 20.04 -23.99
C LEU A 25 4.11 20.82 -25.19
N HIS A 26 5.34 20.54 -25.62
CA HIS A 26 5.89 21.11 -26.84
C HIS A 26 5.07 20.68 -28.05
N GLU A 27 4.85 19.38 -28.22
CA GLU A 27 4.09 18.83 -29.34
C GLU A 27 2.62 19.30 -29.35
N VAL A 28 1.99 19.48 -28.18
CA VAL A 28 0.65 20.10 -28.10
C VAL A 28 0.65 21.51 -28.69
N ARG A 29 1.71 22.30 -28.46
CA ARG A 29 1.80 23.67 -28.98
C ARG A 29 2.04 23.66 -30.48
N GLU A 30 2.91 22.79 -30.98
CA GLU A 30 3.18 22.66 -32.42
C GLU A 30 1.95 22.14 -33.16
N LEU A 31 1.28 21.10 -32.64
CA LEU A 31 0.04 20.58 -33.21
C LEU A 31 -1.05 21.65 -33.27
N ARG A 32 -1.21 22.47 -32.23
CA ARG A 32 -2.19 23.57 -32.25
C ARG A 32 -1.91 24.59 -33.37
N LYS A 33 -0.64 24.94 -33.59
CA LYS A 33 -0.26 25.83 -34.70
C LYS A 33 -0.54 25.18 -36.05
N ALA A 34 -0.14 23.92 -36.22
CA ALA A 34 -0.35 23.18 -37.45
C ALA A 34 -1.85 23.03 -37.77
N LEU A 35 -2.69 22.73 -36.77
CA LEU A 35 -4.14 22.64 -36.96
C LEU A 35 -4.76 23.99 -37.35
N ALA A 36 -4.31 25.10 -36.77
CA ALA A 36 -4.78 26.43 -37.15
C ALA A 36 -4.39 26.78 -38.60
N ASP A 37 -3.17 26.45 -39.01
CA ASP A 37 -2.70 26.65 -40.38
C ASP A 37 -3.47 25.76 -41.37
N LEU A 38 -3.75 24.50 -40.99
CA LEU A 38 -4.58 23.58 -41.77
C LEU A 38 -6.00 24.10 -41.92
N GLU A 39 -6.62 24.61 -40.85
CA GLU A 39 -7.96 25.20 -40.89
C GLU A 39 -8.01 26.41 -41.84
N GLN A 40 -7.02 27.31 -41.79
CA GLN A 40 -6.95 28.46 -42.70
C GLN A 40 -6.78 28.04 -44.16
N PHE A 41 -6.01 26.98 -44.41
CA PHE A 41 -5.84 26.43 -45.76
C PHE A 41 -7.15 25.81 -46.28
N LEU A 42 -7.79 24.95 -45.49
CA LEU A 42 -9.04 24.27 -45.86
C LEU A 42 -10.22 25.24 -46.02
N THR A 43 -10.25 26.33 -45.25
CA THR A 43 -11.28 27.38 -45.39
C THR A 43 -10.97 28.39 -46.50
N GLY A 44 -9.86 28.23 -47.23
CA GLY A 44 -9.44 29.14 -48.31
C GLY A 44 -9.01 30.53 -47.84
N LYS A 45 -8.93 30.77 -46.52
CA LYS A 45 -8.46 32.04 -45.93
C LYS A 45 -6.97 32.27 -46.18
N ARG A 46 -6.21 31.19 -46.41
CA ARG A 46 -4.77 31.23 -46.73
C ARG A 46 -4.53 30.64 -48.12
N LYS A 47 -3.87 31.42 -48.99
CA LYS A 47 -3.55 31.04 -50.38
C LYS A 47 -2.22 30.28 -50.55
N ARG A 48 -1.43 30.17 -49.47
CA ARG A 48 -0.18 29.42 -49.45
C ARG A 48 -0.47 27.92 -49.22
N PRO A 49 0.45 27.01 -49.59
CA PRO A 49 0.35 25.61 -49.22
C PRO A 49 0.09 25.47 -47.71
N GLY A 50 -0.81 24.57 -47.34
CA GLY A 50 -1.08 24.22 -45.95
C GLY A 50 0.14 23.61 -45.25
N PRO A 51 0.02 23.30 -43.95
CA PRO A 51 1.08 22.60 -43.23
C PRO A 51 1.32 21.20 -43.81
N ASP A 52 2.49 20.62 -43.55
CA ASP A 52 2.73 19.21 -43.85
C ASP A 52 1.81 18.35 -42.98
N LEU A 53 1.01 17.49 -43.61
CA LEU A 53 0.10 16.59 -42.91
C LEU A 53 0.86 15.52 -42.12
N PHE A 54 2.07 15.18 -42.56
CA PHE A 54 2.93 14.26 -41.83
C PHE A 54 3.32 14.84 -40.46
N ASP A 55 3.62 16.14 -40.39
CA ASP A 55 3.95 16.83 -39.13
C ASP A 55 2.74 16.83 -38.17
N VAL A 56 1.52 17.04 -38.69
CA VAL A 56 0.29 16.98 -37.88
C VAL A 56 0.11 15.60 -37.24
N VAL A 57 0.28 14.53 -38.03
CA VAL A 57 0.15 13.16 -37.54
C VAL A 57 1.28 12.80 -36.58
N HIS A 58 2.51 13.23 -36.90
CA HIS A 58 3.68 12.99 -36.06
C HIS A 58 3.53 13.64 -34.69
N SER A 59 3.17 14.93 -34.62
CA SER A 59 2.93 15.60 -33.35
C SER A 59 1.80 14.94 -32.56
N ALA A 60 0.70 14.54 -33.21
CA ALA A 60 -0.38 13.81 -32.52
C ALA A 60 0.10 12.47 -31.93
N PHE A 61 0.92 11.73 -32.67
CA PHE A 61 1.50 10.47 -32.22
C PHE A 61 2.49 10.69 -31.06
N GLU A 62 3.32 11.72 -31.14
CA GLU A 62 4.29 12.04 -30.08
C GLU A 62 3.60 12.49 -28.79
N ILE A 63 2.49 13.23 -28.88
CA ILE A 63 1.65 13.53 -27.72
C ILE A 63 1.15 12.25 -27.07
N PHE A 64 0.60 11.33 -27.86
CA PHE A 64 0.10 10.04 -27.36
C PHE A 64 1.22 9.24 -26.67
N ARG A 65 2.38 9.10 -27.34
CA ARG A 65 3.54 8.35 -26.83
C ARG A 65 4.03 8.89 -25.49
N ASN A 66 4.26 10.19 -25.41
CA ASN A 66 4.80 10.83 -24.21
C ASN A 66 3.77 10.90 -23.07
N SER A 67 2.48 11.06 -23.39
CA SER A 67 1.42 11.04 -22.38
C SER A 67 1.21 9.65 -21.78
N SER A 68 1.34 8.60 -22.60
CA SER A 68 1.29 7.21 -22.12
C SER A 68 2.47 6.91 -21.19
N ALA A 69 3.68 7.28 -21.61
CA ALA A 69 4.87 7.15 -20.76
C ALA A 69 4.73 7.90 -19.42
N LEU A 70 4.11 9.09 -19.43
CA LEU A 70 3.84 9.85 -18.20
C LEU A 70 2.96 9.08 -17.20
N ALA A 71 1.91 8.42 -17.69
CA ALA A 71 1.04 7.59 -16.86
C ALA A 71 1.79 6.37 -16.30
N ASP A 72 2.60 5.72 -17.14
CA ASP A 72 3.41 4.57 -16.73
C ASP A 72 4.44 4.94 -15.65
N TYR A 73 5.15 6.07 -15.82
CA TYR A 73 6.08 6.56 -14.79
C TYR A 73 5.38 6.92 -13.48
N GLY A 74 4.18 7.50 -13.56
CA GLY A 74 3.37 7.80 -12.38
C GLY A 74 3.03 6.54 -11.59
N LYS A 75 2.58 5.49 -12.29
CA LYS A 75 2.28 4.19 -11.67
C LYS A 75 3.52 3.55 -11.07
N LEU A 76 4.64 3.55 -11.79
CA LEU A 76 5.90 2.98 -11.29
C LEU A 76 6.40 3.69 -10.02
N LEU A 77 6.22 5.00 -9.92
CA LEU A 77 6.56 5.77 -8.72
C LEU A 77 5.67 5.41 -7.53
N GLU A 78 4.37 5.20 -7.77
CA GLU A 78 3.42 4.76 -6.74
C GLU A 78 3.76 3.36 -6.23
N ASP A 79 3.96 2.40 -7.16
CA ASP A 79 4.34 1.03 -6.84
C ASP A 79 5.66 1.00 -6.04
N LEU A 80 6.67 1.78 -6.48
CA LEU A 80 7.94 1.90 -5.77
C LEU A 80 7.78 2.48 -4.36
N GLY A 81 6.93 3.49 -4.19
CA GLY A 81 6.61 4.05 -2.87
C GLY A 81 6.03 3.00 -1.93
N SER A 82 5.01 2.27 -2.41
CA SER A 82 4.35 1.23 -1.62
C SER A 82 5.30 0.10 -1.21
N GLU A 83 6.20 -0.34 -2.10
CA GLU A 83 7.16 -1.39 -1.78
C GLU A 83 8.28 -0.91 -0.85
N VAL A 84 8.68 0.36 -0.94
CA VAL A 84 9.61 0.96 0.03
C VAL A 84 8.99 1.02 1.42
N ASP A 85 7.75 1.48 1.55
CA ASP A 85 7.03 1.55 2.83
C ASP A 85 6.86 0.15 3.44
N ARG A 86 6.46 -0.82 2.61
CA ARG A 86 6.36 -2.22 3.01
C ARG A 86 7.69 -2.79 3.49
N SER A 87 8.77 -2.54 2.76
CA SER A 87 10.13 -3.01 3.10
C SER A 87 10.62 -2.40 4.41
N GLN A 88 10.40 -1.10 4.62
CA GLN A 88 10.71 -0.43 5.88
C GLN A 88 9.91 -1.03 7.04
N ALA A 89 8.62 -1.31 6.84
CA ALA A 89 7.79 -1.93 7.86
C ALA A 89 8.32 -3.32 8.26
N LEU A 90 8.71 -4.14 7.29
CA LEU A 90 9.34 -5.45 7.52
C LEU A 90 10.65 -5.33 8.31
N ALA A 91 11.55 -4.46 7.87
CA ALA A 91 12.84 -4.25 8.54
C ALA A 91 12.68 -3.79 9.98
N LEU A 92 11.73 -2.89 10.26
CA LEU A 92 11.44 -2.41 11.61
C LEU A 92 10.78 -3.47 12.49
N LEU A 93 9.90 -4.31 11.93
CA LEU A 93 9.32 -5.44 12.65
C LEU A 93 10.42 -6.43 13.08
N GLU A 94 11.28 -6.82 12.15
CA GLU A 94 12.40 -7.73 12.43
C GLU A 94 13.37 -7.14 13.47
N ALA A 95 13.75 -5.87 13.31
CA ALA A 95 14.63 -5.17 14.25
C ALA A 95 14.03 -5.10 15.66
N LYS A 96 12.69 -5.01 15.78
CA LYS A 96 11.97 -5.01 17.06
C LYS A 96 11.67 -6.42 17.59
N GLY A 97 12.14 -7.47 16.91
CA GLY A 97 11.98 -8.86 17.31
C GLY A 97 10.60 -9.45 17.03
N ALA A 98 9.79 -8.79 16.20
CA ALA A 98 8.57 -9.40 15.69
C ALA A 98 8.91 -10.48 14.66
N ARG A 99 8.12 -11.55 14.64
CA ARG A 99 8.31 -12.71 13.76
C ARG A 99 7.03 -13.06 13.04
N LEU A 100 7.18 -13.44 11.78
CA LEU A 100 6.10 -14.04 11.02
C LEU A 100 6.00 -15.53 11.38
N LEU A 101 4.92 -15.89 12.07
CA LEU A 101 4.65 -17.27 12.47
C LEU A 101 3.68 -17.94 11.49
N THR A 102 3.83 -19.25 11.34
CA THR A 102 2.92 -20.09 10.55
C THR A 102 1.76 -20.63 11.40
N LYS A 103 1.98 -20.77 12.72
CA LYS A 103 0.98 -21.18 13.71
C LYS A 103 1.24 -20.43 15.04
N PRO A 104 0.34 -19.52 15.47
CA PRO A 104 -0.78 -18.95 14.70
C PRO A 104 -0.25 -18.21 13.47
N ALA A 105 -1.01 -18.19 12.37
CA ALA A 105 -0.55 -17.56 11.14
C ALA A 105 -0.55 -16.03 11.26
N GLY A 106 0.58 -15.38 10.99
CA GLY A 106 0.70 -13.92 10.93
C GLY A 106 1.86 -13.36 11.76
N TRP A 107 1.93 -12.04 11.85
CA TRP A 107 2.94 -11.33 12.60
C TRP A 107 2.68 -11.39 14.09
N HIS A 108 3.70 -11.78 14.85
CA HIS A 108 3.65 -11.87 16.30
C HIS A 108 4.87 -11.19 16.92
N TRP A 109 4.70 -10.70 18.14
CA TRP A 109 5.79 -10.18 18.95
C TRP A 109 5.71 -10.74 20.36
N ILE A 110 6.86 -11.12 20.91
CA ILE A 110 6.96 -11.66 22.26
C ILE A 110 7.52 -10.55 23.15
N ASN A 111 6.76 -10.14 24.16
CA ASN A 111 7.21 -9.10 25.08
C ASN A 111 8.34 -9.63 26.00
N PRO A 112 9.07 -8.76 26.73
CA PRO A 112 10.12 -9.21 27.64
C PRO A 112 9.65 -10.12 28.79
N LYS A 113 8.34 -10.18 29.06
CA LYS A 113 7.73 -11.09 30.05
C LYS A 113 7.40 -12.47 29.45
N GLY A 114 7.65 -12.68 28.16
CA GLY A 114 7.39 -13.94 27.46
C GLY A 114 5.98 -14.08 26.90
N GLU A 115 5.12 -13.06 26.97
CA GLU A 115 3.77 -13.12 26.42
C GLU A 115 3.80 -12.84 24.92
N MET A 116 3.13 -13.70 24.14
CA MET A 116 3.01 -13.58 22.69
C MET A 116 1.80 -12.73 22.32
N HIS A 117 2.02 -11.69 21.52
CA HIS A 117 0.99 -10.82 20.98
C HIS A 117 0.88 -11.01 19.46
N PHE A 118 -0.34 -11.25 18.98
CA PHE A 118 -0.65 -11.17 17.55
C PHE A 118 -0.72 -9.70 17.11
N LEU A 119 -0.06 -9.37 16.01
CA LEU A 119 0.04 -8.00 15.49
C LEU A 119 -0.87 -7.80 14.27
N ALA A 120 -0.71 -8.62 13.23
CA ALA A 120 -1.55 -8.58 12.03
C ALA A 120 -1.36 -9.85 11.18
N LYS A 121 -2.14 -9.97 10.08
CA LYS A 121 -2.00 -11.05 9.10
C LYS A 121 -0.67 -10.93 8.34
N LYS A 122 -0.25 -12.03 7.69
CA LYS A 122 1.02 -12.14 6.96
C LYS A 122 1.27 -10.98 5.99
N ASP A 123 0.27 -10.62 5.20
CA ASP A 123 0.39 -9.65 4.10
C ASP A 123 0.16 -8.20 4.56
N GLU A 124 0.12 -7.95 5.87
CA GLU A 124 -0.16 -6.63 6.45
C GLU A 124 0.98 -6.12 7.36
N PRO A 125 2.23 -6.01 6.86
CA PRO A 125 3.38 -5.62 7.69
C PRO A 125 3.25 -4.20 8.26
N GLU A 126 2.65 -3.26 7.53
CA GLU A 126 2.41 -1.90 8.03
C GLU A 126 1.46 -1.88 9.24
N LYS A 127 0.36 -2.66 9.17
CA LYS A 127 -0.58 -2.80 10.29
C LYS A 127 0.08 -3.50 11.48
N ALA A 128 0.91 -4.51 11.22
CA ALA A 128 1.67 -5.17 12.27
C ALA A 128 2.63 -4.20 12.98
N LEU A 129 3.32 -3.34 12.22
CA LEU A 129 4.23 -2.34 12.78
C LEU A 129 3.49 -1.31 13.64
N ASP A 130 2.35 -0.81 13.18
CA ASP A 130 1.50 0.12 13.95
C ASP A 130 0.97 -0.53 15.25
N ALA A 131 0.48 -1.78 15.17
CA ALA A 131 0.06 -2.54 16.34
C ALA A 131 1.20 -2.72 17.36
N LEU A 132 2.41 -3.02 16.88
CA LEU A 132 3.59 -3.14 17.73
C LEU A 132 3.96 -1.80 18.39
N GLY A 133 3.90 -0.70 17.64
CA GLY A 133 4.14 0.64 18.18
C GLY A 133 3.18 0.99 19.32
N LYS A 134 1.90 0.67 19.17
CA LYS A 134 0.86 0.86 20.20
C LYS A 134 1.11 0.02 21.44
N LEU A 135 1.51 -1.25 21.28
CA LEU A 135 1.84 -2.13 22.41
C LEU A 135 3.06 -1.62 23.19
N GLN A 136 4.10 -1.16 22.49
CA GLN A 136 5.31 -0.62 23.10
C GLN A 136 5.05 0.72 23.81
N ALA A 137 4.24 1.60 23.23
CA ALA A 137 3.86 2.88 23.84
C ALA A 137 2.89 2.70 25.04
N GLY A 138 2.00 1.70 24.99
CA GLY A 138 1.06 1.36 26.06
C GLY A 138 1.70 0.69 27.28
N GLY A 139 2.92 0.16 27.15
CA GLY A 139 3.66 -0.49 28.24
C GLY A 139 4.02 0.42 29.43
N GLY A 140 3.91 1.74 29.27
CA GLY A 140 4.15 2.72 30.34
C GLY A 140 2.92 3.09 31.18
N ARG A 141 1.71 2.62 30.82
CA ARG A 141 0.48 2.97 31.54
C ARG A 141 -0.14 1.74 32.22
N GLN A 142 0.63 1.10 33.09
CA GLN A 142 0.03 0.23 34.10
C GLN A 142 -0.84 1.09 35.02
N ARG A 143 -2.16 0.94 34.86
CA ARG A 143 -3.20 1.36 35.79
C ARG A 143 -2.78 1.01 37.23
N LYS A 144 -2.52 2.04 38.04
CA LYS A 144 -2.62 1.96 39.50
C LYS A 144 -4.10 1.82 39.84
N ALA A 145 -4.55 0.60 40.11
CA ALA A 145 -5.77 0.36 40.87
C ALA A 145 -5.49 -0.79 41.83
N LYS A 146 -5.10 -0.42 43.05
CA LYS A 146 -4.90 -1.30 44.19
C LYS A 146 -6.26 -1.45 44.90
N GLY A 147 -6.85 -2.63 44.76
CA GLY A 147 -7.61 -3.40 45.76
C GLY A 147 -8.84 -2.80 46.45
N ALA A 148 -9.97 -3.51 46.34
CA ALA A 148 -10.73 -4.03 47.49
C ALA A 148 -11.64 -5.20 47.04
N SER A 149 -11.60 -6.29 47.81
CA SER A 149 -12.39 -7.51 47.68
C SER A 149 -13.86 -7.33 48.10
N ALA A 150 -14.77 -8.16 47.56
CA ALA A 150 -15.70 -9.04 48.30
C ALA A 150 -16.97 -9.37 47.49
N GLY A 151 -17.44 -10.63 47.59
CA GLY A 151 -18.77 -11.08 47.15
C GLY A 151 -18.72 -12.05 45.96
N ALA A 152 -18.38 -13.33 46.14
CA ALA A 152 -19.30 -14.42 46.53
C ALA A 152 -20.37 -14.72 45.46
N SER A 153 -20.22 -15.87 44.78
CA SER A 153 -21.23 -16.95 44.69
C SER A 153 -20.85 -17.97 43.60
N GLN A 154 -20.29 -19.10 44.04
CA GLN A 154 -20.54 -20.40 43.39
C GLN A 154 -21.60 -21.13 44.23
N PRO A 155 -22.52 -21.88 43.62
CA PRO A 155 -23.06 -23.09 44.20
C PRO A 155 -22.56 -24.29 43.37
N ALA A 156 -21.70 -25.14 43.95
CA ALA A 156 -22.04 -26.27 44.81
C ALA A 156 -22.42 -27.52 43.99
N GLU A 157 -21.49 -28.48 43.99
CA GLU A 157 -21.67 -29.87 43.62
C GLU A 157 -22.85 -30.51 44.37
N THR A 158 -23.55 -31.43 43.70
CA THR A 158 -24.23 -32.54 44.38
C THR A 158 -23.88 -33.82 43.64
N VAL A 159 -23.05 -34.65 44.27
CA VAL A 159 -22.73 -36.01 43.86
C VAL A 159 -23.38 -36.95 44.88
N GLN A 160 -24.17 -37.91 44.42
CA GLN A 160 -24.34 -39.27 44.97
C GLN A 160 -25.22 -40.07 43.97
N ALA A 161 -24.69 -40.99 43.16
CA ALA A 161 -24.18 -42.33 43.43
C ALA A 161 -25.28 -43.42 43.51
N THR A 162 -25.28 -44.36 42.54
CA THR A 162 -25.58 -45.81 42.59
C THR A 162 -25.70 -46.33 41.14
N LYS A 163 -24.66 -46.95 40.55
CA LYS A 163 -24.30 -48.39 40.55
C LYS A 163 -25.37 -49.31 39.92
N ALA A 164 -25.12 -49.75 38.68
CA ALA A 164 -25.00 -51.17 38.25
C ALA A 164 -25.46 -51.46 36.80
N ALA A 165 -24.49 -51.94 36.00
CA ALA A 165 -24.53 -53.12 35.12
C ALA A 165 -25.30 -53.14 33.78
N SER A 166 -24.51 -53.52 32.74
CA SER A 166 -24.82 -54.37 31.57
C SER A 166 -25.76 -53.78 30.50
N GLY A 167 -25.57 -53.90 29.19
CA GLY A 167 -24.66 -54.60 28.28
C GLY A 167 -24.99 -54.09 26.85
N SER A 168 -24.01 -53.94 25.96
CA SER A 168 -23.84 -54.74 24.72
C SER A 168 -24.98 -54.75 23.69
N GLU A 169 -24.62 -54.36 22.45
CA GLU A 169 -25.12 -54.81 21.12
C GLU A 169 -26.51 -54.33 20.65
N GLN A 170 -26.54 -53.55 19.56
CA GLN A 170 -26.76 -53.93 18.15
C GLN A 170 -28.21 -54.38 17.84
N GLY A 171 -28.81 -53.68 16.87
CA GLY A 171 -30.14 -53.96 16.31
C GLY A 171 -30.75 -52.70 15.73
#